data_AF-A0A1V1P192-F1
#
_entry.id   AF-A0A1V1P192-F1
#
_cell.length_a   1.000
_cell.length_b   1.000
_cell.length_c   1.000
_cell.angle_alpha   90.00
_cell.angle_beta   90.00
_cell.angle_gamma   90.00
#
_symmetry.space_group_name_H-M   'P 1'
#
loop_
_entity.id
_entity.type
_entity.pdbx_description
1 polymer ?
#
loop_
_entity_poly.entity_id
_entity_poly.type
_entity_poly.pdbx_seq_one_letter_code
_entity_poly.pdbx_strand_id
1 'polypeptide(L)'
;MNWKEWDIISQNEQFWTSYEEKGILKAEYIKDYILELWFEDDYDVSIYELDFSPLLIDDDPGSVFLFLKNKEYFKNVKANHALIWDRPNENVSVDIAPECIRYYCEKYGKVIKEKSKKIITVQYK
;
A
#
# COMPACT_ATOMS: atom_id res chain seq x y z
N MET A 1 -6.87 -5.08 9.16
CA MET A 1 -6.38 -5.95 8.06
C MET A 1 -6.41 -7.39 8.57
N ASN A 2 -6.85 -8.37 7.76
CA ASN A 2 -6.94 -9.78 8.16
C ASN A 2 -6.06 -10.64 7.23
N TRP A 3 -5.02 -11.27 7.75
CA TRP A 3 -4.00 -11.95 6.95
C TRP A 3 -4.48 -13.25 6.30
N LYS A 4 -5.50 -13.91 6.88
CA LYS A 4 -6.10 -15.13 6.28
C LYS A 4 -6.86 -14.84 4.99
N GLU A 5 -7.52 -13.69 4.90
CA GLU A 5 -8.14 -13.27 3.64
C GLU A 5 -7.08 -12.99 2.56
N TRP A 6 -5.90 -12.53 2.97
CA TRP A 6 -4.82 -12.23 2.04
C TRP A 6 -4.15 -13.46 1.47
N ASP A 7 -3.83 -14.48 2.27
CA ASP A 7 -3.23 -15.72 1.76
C ASP A 7 -4.09 -16.35 0.65
N ILE A 8 -5.41 -16.18 0.76
CA ILE A 8 -6.38 -16.62 -0.26
C ILE A 8 -6.36 -15.73 -1.51
N ILE A 9 -6.22 -14.41 -1.36
CA ILE A 9 -6.25 -13.44 -2.48
C ILE A 9 -4.89 -13.39 -3.20
N SER A 10 -3.76 -13.45 -2.47
CA SER A 10 -2.38 -13.46 -3.01
C SER A 10 -2.09 -14.67 -3.87
N GLN A 11 -2.67 -15.83 -3.54
CA GLN A 11 -2.57 -17.05 -4.33
C GLN A 11 -3.45 -17.04 -5.59
N ASN A 12 -4.34 -16.06 -5.76
CA ASN A 12 -5.24 -15.99 -6.91
C ASN A 12 -4.77 -14.94 -7.92
N GLU A 13 -4.04 -15.43 -8.93
CA GLU A 13 -3.47 -14.66 -10.05
C GLU A 13 -4.48 -13.78 -10.80
N GLN A 14 -5.77 -14.09 -10.75
CA GLN A 14 -6.81 -13.29 -11.42
C GLN A 14 -6.99 -11.89 -10.83
N PHE A 15 -6.65 -11.69 -9.54
CA PHE A 15 -6.67 -10.36 -8.93
C PHE A 15 -5.49 -9.48 -9.38
N TRP A 16 -4.47 -10.08 -10.01
CA TRP A 16 -3.20 -9.43 -10.35
C TRP A 16 -3.05 -9.18 -11.86
N THR A 17 -3.88 -9.79 -12.71
CA THR A 17 -3.68 -9.82 -14.18
C THR A 17 -4.29 -8.68 -14.99
N SER A 18 -4.78 -7.56 -14.42
CA SER A 18 -5.50 -6.55 -15.25
C SER A 18 -5.44 -5.10 -14.78
N TYR A 19 -4.54 -4.74 -13.87
CA TYR A 19 -4.40 -3.33 -13.47
C TYR A 19 -3.00 -2.86 -13.83
N GLU A 20 -2.87 -2.03 -14.87
CA GLU A 20 -1.69 -1.18 -15.08
C GLU A 20 -1.72 -0.09 -14.00
N GLU A 21 -1.46 -0.50 -12.76
CA GLU A 21 -1.58 0.40 -11.64
C GLU A 21 -0.37 1.30 -11.61
N LYS A 22 -0.63 2.59 -11.75
CA LYS A 22 0.41 3.61 -11.69
C LYS A 22 0.91 3.65 -10.25
N GLY A 23 2.18 3.31 -10.07
CA GLY A 23 2.75 2.88 -8.80
C GLY A 23 2.68 3.89 -7.65
N ILE A 24 3.27 3.53 -6.51
CA ILE A 24 3.32 4.41 -5.34
C ILE A 24 4.30 5.56 -5.62
N LEU A 25 3.80 6.79 -5.56
CA LEU A 25 4.58 8.02 -5.78
C LEU A 25 5.36 8.42 -4.53
N LYS A 26 4.72 8.28 -3.37
CA LYS A 26 5.28 8.67 -2.09
C LYS A 26 4.69 7.80 -0.99
N ALA A 27 5.47 7.60 0.06
CA ALA A 27 5.04 7.04 1.33
C ALA A 27 5.66 7.87 2.45
N GLU A 28 4.88 8.15 3.50
CA GLU A 28 5.33 8.97 4.62
C GLU A 28 4.85 8.37 5.92
N TYR A 29 5.77 8.26 6.87
CA TYR A 29 5.44 7.82 8.22
C TYR A 29 4.73 8.93 8.99
N ILE A 30 3.54 8.62 9.51
CA ILE A 30 2.75 9.54 10.31
C ILE A 30 2.97 9.27 11.80
N LYS A 31 2.63 8.06 12.27
CA LYS A 31 2.79 7.61 13.67
C LYS A 31 2.52 6.12 13.79
N ASP A 32 3.06 5.44 14.80
CA ASP A 32 2.58 4.13 15.29
C ASP A 32 2.13 3.12 14.21
N TYR A 33 2.97 2.87 13.20
CA TYR A 33 2.70 1.99 12.05
C TYR A 33 1.68 2.48 11.02
N ILE A 34 1.34 3.76 11.05
CA ILE A 34 0.49 4.42 10.07
C ILE A 34 1.35 5.13 9.04
N LEU A 35 1.06 4.85 7.76
CA LEU A 35 1.64 5.55 6.62
C LEU A 35 0.57 6.35 5.89
N GLU A 36 0.94 7.54 5.42
CA GLU A 36 0.25 8.21 4.32
C GLU A 36 0.87 7.73 3.01
N LEU A 37 0.03 7.35 2.06
CA LEU A 37 0.40 6.70 0.80
C LEU A 37 -0.23 7.47 -0.35
N TRP A 38 0.62 7.89 -1.28
CA TRP A 38 0.22 8.63 -2.48
C TRP A 38 0.38 7.72 -3.68
N PHE A 39 -0.70 7.57 -4.44
CA PHE A 39 -0.70 6.80 -5.66
C PHE A 39 -0.87 7.71 -6.85
N GLU A 40 -0.18 7.37 -7.93
CA GLU A 40 -0.41 8.01 -9.21
C GLU A 40 -1.78 7.54 -9.76
N ASP A 41 -2.57 8.48 -10.25
CA ASP A 41 -3.74 8.23 -11.08
C ASP A 41 -3.61 9.03 -12.37
N ASP A 42 -4.40 8.71 -13.39
CA ASP A 42 -4.19 9.19 -14.77
C ASP A 42 -3.93 10.69 -14.94
N TYR A 43 -4.55 11.52 -14.11
CA TYR A 43 -4.39 12.97 -14.13
C TYR A 43 -4.45 13.58 -12.72
N ASP A 44 -4.30 12.76 -11.68
CA ASP A 44 -4.46 13.17 -10.28
C ASP A 44 -3.65 12.26 -9.36
N VAL A 45 -3.78 12.48 -8.05
CA VAL A 45 -3.17 11.66 -7.01
C VAL A 45 -4.24 11.29 -6.00
N SER A 46 -4.36 9.99 -5.70
CA SER A 46 -5.13 9.50 -4.56
C SER A 46 -4.23 9.37 -3.34
N ILE A 47 -4.76 9.73 -2.17
CA ILE A 47 -4.03 9.75 -0.90
C ILE A 47 -4.82 8.99 0.15
N TYR A 48 -4.15 8.06 0.81
CA TYR A 48 -4.73 7.22 1.84
C TYR A 48 -3.82 7.17 3.07
N GLU A 49 -4.43 7.14 4.26
CA GLU A 49 -3.76 6.72 5.49
C GLU A 49 -4.06 5.24 5.72
N LEU A 50 -3.02 4.42 5.86
CA LEU A 50 -3.14 2.99 6.15
C LEU A 50 -2.43 2.62 7.45
N ASP A 51 -3.15 1.95 8.33
CA ASP A 51 -2.62 1.42 9.60
C ASP A 51 -2.14 -0.02 9.41
N PHE A 52 -0.83 -0.23 9.59
CA PHE A 52 -0.19 -1.54 9.49
C PHE A 52 -0.16 -2.29 10.82
N SER A 53 -0.62 -1.71 11.93
CA SER A 53 -0.64 -2.37 13.24
C SER A 53 -1.35 -3.74 13.22
N PRO A 54 -2.50 -3.91 12.55
CA PRO A 54 -3.14 -5.22 12.50
C PRO A 54 -2.27 -6.30 11.84
N LEU A 55 -1.49 -5.92 10.82
CA LEU A 55 -0.57 -6.85 10.13
C LEU A 55 0.69 -7.11 10.96
N LEU A 56 1.27 -6.06 11.54
CA LEU A 56 2.60 -6.13 12.13
C LEU A 56 2.57 -6.52 13.61
N ILE A 57 1.50 -6.20 14.33
CA ILE A 57 1.39 -6.34 15.79
C ILE A 57 0.35 -7.38 16.16
N ASP A 58 -0.85 -7.29 15.60
CA ASP A 58 -1.99 -8.11 16.02
C ASP A 58 -1.96 -9.52 15.40
N ASP A 59 -1.57 -9.62 14.12
CA ASP A 59 -1.37 -10.88 13.41
C ASP A 59 0.11 -11.32 13.42
N ASP A 60 0.37 -12.54 12.91
CA ASP A 60 1.74 -12.99 12.61
C ASP A 60 2.18 -12.39 11.26
N PRO A 61 3.10 -11.41 11.24
CA PRO A 61 3.60 -10.80 10.01
C PRO A 61 4.42 -11.78 9.14
N GLY A 62 4.69 -12.98 9.64
CA GLY A 62 5.63 -13.90 9.04
C GLY A 62 7.07 -13.41 9.15
N SER A 63 8.01 -14.25 8.72
CA SER A 63 9.45 -13.93 8.78
C SER A 63 9.83 -12.76 7.87
N VAL A 64 9.01 -12.45 6.86
CA VAL A 64 9.26 -11.38 5.89
C VAL A 64 9.13 -10.00 6.53
N PHE A 65 8.06 -9.76 7.30
CA PHE A 65 7.77 -8.44 7.86
C PHE A 65 8.13 -8.30 9.35
N LEU A 66 8.68 -9.35 9.99
CA LEU A 66 8.98 -9.35 11.43
C LEU A 66 9.87 -8.18 11.88
N PHE A 67 10.86 -7.79 11.08
CA PHE A 67 11.75 -6.67 11.43
C PHE A 67 11.03 -5.31 11.48
N LEU A 68 9.90 -5.18 10.77
CA LEU A 68 9.08 -3.97 10.78
C LEU A 68 8.31 -3.79 12.08
N LYS A 69 8.28 -4.78 12.98
CA LYS A 69 7.85 -4.56 14.38
C LYS A 69 8.72 -3.51 15.08
N ASN A 70 9.97 -3.33 14.67
CA ASN A 70 10.76 -2.21 15.15
C ASN A 70 10.38 -0.93 14.39
N LYS A 71 9.85 0.05 15.12
CA LYS A 71 9.40 1.33 14.58
C LYS A 71 10.49 2.08 13.83
N GLU A 72 11.76 1.94 14.23
CA GLU A 72 12.87 2.62 13.55
C GLU A 72 13.06 2.09 12.12
N TYR A 73 12.84 0.79 11.89
CA TYR A 73 12.86 0.24 10.53
C TYR A 73 11.61 0.62 9.76
N PHE A 74 10.44 0.57 10.40
CA PHE A 74 9.18 0.95 9.76
C PHE A 74 9.18 2.40 9.25
N LYS A 75 9.77 3.34 10.01
CA LYS A 75 9.91 4.75 9.62
C LYS A 75 10.72 4.97 8.35
N ASN A 76 11.64 4.06 8.03
CA ASN A 76 12.52 4.16 6.86
C ASN A 76 11.85 3.65 5.57
N VAL A 77 10.53 3.75 5.48
CA VAL A 77 9.78 3.37 4.28
C VAL A 77 10.21 4.24 3.09
N LYS A 78 10.29 3.61 1.93
CA LYS A 78 10.56 4.26 0.65
C LYS A 78 9.45 3.94 -0.34
N ALA A 79 9.18 4.87 -1.24
CA ALA A 79 8.31 4.65 -2.37
C ALA A 79 9.14 4.79 -3.65
N ASN A 80 9.14 3.74 -4.47
CA ASN A 80 9.75 3.75 -5.79
C ASN A 80 8.96 2.82 -6.71
N HIS A 81 7.76 3.26 -7.10
CA HIS A 81 6.73 2.46 -7.77
C HIS A 81 6.18 1.26 -6.95
N ALA A 82 6.90 0.83 -5.91
CA ALA A 82 6.49 -0.12 -4.87
C ALA A 82 6.72 0.49 -3.47
N LEU A 83 6.16 -0.15 -2.43
CA LEU A 83 6.41 0.20 -1.03
C LEU A 83 7.58 -0.63 -0.51
N ILE A 84 8.66 0.04 -0.12
CA ILE A 84 9.95 -0.61 0.11
C ILE A 84 10.44 -0.36 1.53
N TRP A 85 10.93 -1.42 2.18
CA TRP A 85 11.75 -1.33 3.40
C TRP A 85 13.02 -2.15 3.26
N ASP A 86 14.16 -1.51 3.50
CA ASP A 86 15.44 -2.21 3.52
C ASP A 86 15.58 -3.03 4.80
N ARG A 87 15.99 -4.30 4.67
CA ARG A 87 16.25 -5.12 5.84
C ARG A 87 17.55 -4.70 6.51
N PRO A 88 17.58 -4.63 7.85
CA PRO A 88 18.82 -4.39 8.56
C PRO A 88 19.81 -5.54 8.35
N ASN A 89 21.02 -5.21 7.92
CA ASN A 89 22.14 -6.14 7.76
C ASN A 89 22.01 -7.17 6.62
N GLU A 90 21.07 -6.97 5.70
CA GLU A 90 20.91 -7.79 4.50
C GLU A 90 20.85 -6.90 3.26
N ASN A 91 21.28 -7.43 2.10
CA ASN A 91 21.11 -6.76 0.80
C ASN A 91 19.72 -7.05 0.18
N VAL A 92 18.74 -7.38 1.01
CA VAL A 92 17.40 -7.78 0.59
C VAL A 92 16.40 -6.76 1.14
N SER A 93 15.56 -6.22 0.28
CA SER A 93 14.49 -5.30 0.67
C SER A 93 13.16 -6.03 0.62
N VAL A 94 12.23 -5.59 1.46
CA VAL A 94 10.84 -5.99 1.37
C VAL A 94 10.14 -5.00 0.47
N ASP A 95 9.68 -5.48 -0.67
CA ASP A 95 8.97 -4.71 -1.67
C ASP A 95 7.52 -5.20 -1.73
N ILE A 96 6.57 -4.30 -1.50
CA ILE A 96 5.15 -4.58 -1.68
C ILE A 96 4.67 -3.88 -2.94
N ALA A 97 4.08 -4.66 -3.84
CA ALA A 97 3.54 -4.16 -5.10
C ALA A 97 2.45 -3.09 -4.87
N PRO A 98 2.36 -2.08 -5.75
CA PRO A 98 1.38 -0.99 -5.63
C PRO A 98 -0.06 -1.50 -5.58
N GLU A 99 -0.41 -2.50 -6.40
CA GLU A 99 -1.74 -3.12 -6.48
C GLU A 99 -2.18 -3.71 -5.16
N CYS A 100 -1.25 -4.38 -4.47
CA CYS A 100 -1.48 -4.95 -3.15
C CYS A 100 -1.81 -3.83 -2.15
N ILE A 101 -0.98 -2.79 -2.12
CA ILE A 101 -1.14 -1.70 -1.16
C ILE A 101 -2.38 -0.87 -1.45
N ARG A 102 -2.73 -0.62 -2.72
CA ARG A 102 -3.97 0.07 -3.08
C ARG A 102 -5.19 -0.72 -2.66
N TYR A 103 -5.24 -2.03 -2.87
CA TYR A 103 -6.34 -2.87 -2.39
C TYR A 103 -6.56 -2.69 -0.87
N TYR A 104 -5.49 -2.65 -0.08
CA TYR A 104 -5.59 -2.41 1.36
C TYR A 104 -6.06 -1.00 1.70
N CYS A 105 -5.56 0.00 0.99
CA CYS A 105 -6.00 1.37 1.13
C CYS A 105 -7.49 1.54 0.84
N GLU A 106 -8.00 0.90 -0.21
CA GLU A 106 -9.41 0.97 -0.59
C GLU A 106 -10.33 0.20 0.37
N LYS A 107 -9.88 -0.95 0.90
CA LYS A 107 -10.71 -1.80 1.78
C LYS A 107 -10.65 -1.38 3.26
N TYR A 108 -9.51 -0.90 3.73
CA TYR A 108 -9.27 -0.64 5.16
C TYR A 108 -8.62 0.71 5.46
N GLY A 109 -8.06 1.37 4.44
CA GLY A 109 -7.43 2.67 4.60
C GLY A 109 -8.45 3.78 4.83
N LYS A 110 -8.01 4.83 5.51
CA LYS A 110 -8.75 6.07 5.59
C LYS A 110 -8.41 6.91 4.37
N VAL A 111 -9.44 7.29 3.63
CA VAL A 111 -9.29 8.15 2.45
C VAL A 111 -9.00 9.58 2.89
N ILE A 112 -7.86 10.12 2.44
CA ILE A 112 -7.50 11.54 2.62
C ILE A 112 -7.89 12.34 1.39
N LYS A 113 -7.66 11.78 0.21
CA LYS A 113 -8.05 12.35 -1.07
C LYS A 113 -8.39 11.24 -2.06
N GLU A 114 -9.60 11.27 -2.60
CA GLU A 114 -9.95 10.44 -3.75
C GLU A 114 -9.50 11.09 -5.06
N LYS A 115 -9.19 10.27 -6.06
CA LYS A 115 -9.03 10.74 -7.44
C LYS A 115 -10.26 11.54 -7.88
N SER A 116 -10.01 12.68 -8.50
CA SER A 116 -11.08 13.49 -9.08
C SER A 116 -11.75 12.73 -10.22
N LYS A 117 -13.00 12.27 -10.04
CA LYS A 117 -13.80 11.71 -11.13
C LYS A 117 -14.10 12.83 -12.13
N LYS A 118 -13.50 12.76 -13.31
CA LYS A 118 -13.87 13.66 -14.42
C LYS A 118 -15.32 13.32 -14.82
N ILE A 119 -16.26 14.20 -14.50
CA ILE A 119 -17.62 14.14 -15.06
C ILE A 119 -17.48 14.53 -16.53
N ILE A 120 -17.43 13.55 -17.43
CA ILE A 120 -17.53 13.82 -18.86
C ILE A 120 -19.01 14.06 -19.15
N THR A 121 -19.46 15.30 -19.06
CA THR A 121 -20.79 15.68 -19.55
C THR A 121 -20.75 15.61 -21.07
N VAL A 122 -21.07 14.45 -21.64
CA VAL A 122 -21.27 14.31 -23.08
C VAL A 122 -22.60 14.98 -23.40
N GLN A 123 -22.55 16.25 -23.82
CA GLN A 123 -23.70 16.91 -24.42
C GLN A 123 -23.85 16.38 -25.85
N TYR A 124 -24.83 15.50 -26.07
CA TYR A 124 -25.32 15.22 -27.41
C TYR A 124 -26.07 16.46 -27.92
N LYS A 125 -25.58 17.03 -29.03
CA LYS A 125 -26.29 18.06 -29.81
C LYS A 125 -27.32 17.41 -30.72
#